data_AF-A0A235ETD5-F1
#
_entry.id   AF-A0A235ETD5-F1
#
_cell.length_a   1.000
_cell.length_b   1.000
_cell.length_c   1.000
_cell.angle_alpha   90.00
_cell.angle_beta   90.00
_cell.angle_gamma   90.00
#
_symmetry.space_group_name_H-M   'P 1'
#
loop_
_entity.id
_entity.type
_entity.pdbx_description
1 polymer ?
#
loop_
_entity_poly.entity_id
_entity_poly.type
_entity_poly.pdbx_seq_one_letter_code
_entity_poly.pdbx_strand_id
1 'polypeptide(L)'
;MLSASGEFCHPSKFYNLDIKNNSLFVQAVFYADAARFSGFTLQFRYNAKTKDLEHIGEQQDDEDYSSNASYRVSLNYLTNAAIHSRRAGKKYKEVRGRITDAPGVLPLNGFVCEGYGMTSSSVYLDESFKVLKKGGTPP
;
A
#
# COMPACT_ATOMS: atom_id res chain seq x y z
N MET A 1 16.23 6.94 10.57
CA MET A 1 16.19 8.42 10.65
C MET A 1 14.72 8.82 10.65
N LEU A 2 14.22 9.48 11.70
CA LEU A 2 12.88 10.09 11.68
C LEU A 2 13.00 11.42 10.93
N SER A 3 12.16 11.64 9.92
CA SER A 3 12.04 12.94 9.25
C SER A 3 10.71 13.57 9.67
N ALA A 4 10.77 14.77 10.24
CA ALA A 4 9.60 15.61 10.51
C ALA A 4 9.74 16.86 9.62
N SER A 5 8.93 16.97 8.56
CA SER A 5 8.83 18.20 7.76
C SER A 5 7.74 19.10 8.38
N GLY A 6 7.91 20.41 8.26
CA GLY A 6 6.99 21.41 8.83
C GLY A 6 5.63 21.53 8.14
N GLU A 7 5.36 20.75 7.09
CA GLU A 7 4.12 20.77 6.29
C GLU A 7 3.42 19.39 6.29
N PHE A 8 3.44 18.67 7.41
CA PHE A 8 2.76 17.37 7.48
C PHE A 8 1.24 17.57 7.62
N CYS A 9 0.49 17.18 6.58
CA CYS A 9 -0.96 17.41 6.46
C CYS A 9 -1.85 16.78 7.56
N HIS A 10 -1.26 16.02 8.47
CA HIS A 10 -1.89 15.73 9.76
C HIS A 10 -0.83 15.80 10.87
N PRO A 11 -1.07 16.55 11.95
CA PRO A 11 -0.28 16.39 13.16
C PRO A 11 -0.38 14.92 13.61
N SER A 12 0.77 14.32 13.96
CA SER A 12 0.91 12.92 14.40
C SER A 12 0.98 11.81 13.33
N LYS A 13 1.19 12.13 12.05
CA LYS A 13 1.61 11.10 11.07
C LYS A 13 3.12 10.82 11.21
N PHE A 14 3.47 9.58 11.57
CA PHE A 14 4.86 9.13 11.65
C PHE A 14 5.24 8.34 10.39
N TYR A 15 6.46 8.58 9.90
CA TYR A 15 7.05 7.82 8.81
C TYR A 15 8.22 6.99 9.34
N ASN A 16 8.14 5.67 9.17
CA ASN A 16 9.24 4.77 9.42
C ASN A 16 10.01 4.55 8.12
N LEU A 17 11.30 4.88 8.13
CA LEU A 17 12.21 4.67 7.01
C LEU A 17 13.14 3.51 7.35
N ASP A 18 13.18 2.51 6.48
CA ASP A 18 13.97 1.30 6.65
C ASP A 18 14.66 0.91 5.35
N ILE A 19 15.91 0.45 5.42
CA ILE A 19 16.66 0.01 4.25
C ILE A 19 16.89 -1.49 4.38
N LYS A 20 16.28 -2.25 3.47
CA LYS A 20 16.39 -3.71 3.40
C LYS A 20 16.65 -4.14 1.97
N ASN A 21 17.58 -5.08 1.79
CA ASN A 21 17.89 -5.66 0.47
C ASN A 21 18.08 -4.60 -0.64
N ASN A 22 18.83 -3.54 -0.34
CA ASN A 22 19.09 -2.43 -1.26
C ASN A 22 17.83 -1.68 -1.76
N SER A 23 16.73 -1.77 -1.00
CA SER A 23 15.50 -1.02 -1.22
C SER A 23 15.23 -0.13 0.00
N LEU A 24 14.72 1.07 -0.24
CA LEU A 24 14.18 1.94 0.80
C LEU A 24 12.69 1.63 0.98
N PHE A 25 12.30 1.37 2.21
CA PHE A 25 10.92 1.22 2.62
C PHE A 25 10.49 2.45 3.40
N VAL A 26 9.34 2.99 3.01
CA VAL A 26 8.72 4.15 3.68
C VAL A 26 7.34 3.72 4.15
N GLN A 27 7.16 3.57 5.46
CA GLN A 27 5.88 3.23 6.04
C GLN A 27 5.24 4.45 6.69
N ALA A 28 4.01 4.76 6.31
CA ALA A 28 3.17 5.72 7.01
C ALA A 28 2.12 4.97 7.84
N VAL A 29 1.96 5.37 9.10
CA VAL A 29 1.00 4.77 10.03
C VAL A 29 -0.11 5.78 10.32
N PHE A 30 -1.36 5.39 10.09
CA PHE A 30 -2.55 6.19 10.42
C PHE A 30 -2.98 5.97 11.87
N TYR A 31 -2.98 4.72 12.32
CA TYR A 31 -3.14 4.34 13.70
C TYR A 31 -2.47 2.99 13.96
N ALA A 32 -1.88 2.85 15.13
CA ALA A 32 -1.30 1.62 15.63
C ALA A 32 -1.49 1.60 17.14
N ASP A 33 -2.49 0.86 17.59
CA ASP A 33 -2.85 0.72 19.01
C ASP A 33 -3.11 -0.76 19.35
N ALA A 34 -3.46 -1.04 20.60
CA ALA A 34 -3.67 -2.42 21.06
C ALA A 34 -4.87 -3.13 20.40
N ALA A 35 -5.77 -2.39 19.74
CA ALA A 35 -6.95 -2.92 19.08
C ALA A 35 -6.80 -3.03 17.56
N ARG A 36 -6.00 -2.17 16.93
CA ARG A 36 -5.96 -2.06 15.47
C ARG A 36 -4.68 -1.44 14.90
N PHE A 37 -4.46 -1.70 13.62
CA PHE A 37 -3.44 -1.07 12.79
C PHE A 37 -4.05 -0.61 11.46
N SER A 38 -3.59 0.53 10.96
CA SER A 38 -3.80 0.94 9.57
C SER A 38 -2.64 1.77 9.07
N GLY A 39 -2.20 1.50 7.85
CA GLY A 39 -1.12 2.23 7.22
C GLY A 39 -0.81 1.73 5.82
N PHE A 40 0.22 2.33 5.24
CA PHE A 40 0.79 1.87 3.98
C PHE A 40 2.32 1.85 4.04
N THR A 41 2.93 1.01 3.22
CA THR A 41 4.37 0.92 3.02
C THR A 41 4.68 1.05 1.54
N LEU A 42 5.55 1.99 1.20
CA LEU A 42 6.08 2.18 -0.14
C LEU A 42 7.45 1.54 -0.24
N GLN A 43 7.76 0.96 -1.39
CA GLN A 43 9.06 0.38 -1.68
C GLN A 43 9.73 1.13 -2.82
N PHE A 44 10.95 1.59 -2.55
CA PHE A 44 11.79 2.30 -3.51
C PHE A 44 13.09 1.54 -3.80
N ARG A 45 13.58 1.65 -5.03
CA ARG A 45 14.88 1.13 -5.45
C ARG A 45 15.71 2.24 -6.09
N TYR A 46 17.01 2.27 -5.82
CA TYR A 46 17.91 3.20 -6.50
C TYR A 46 18.08 2.84 -7.98
N ASN A 47 17.86 3.81 -8.88
CA ASN A 47 18.15 3.71 -10.30
C ASN A 47 19.42 4.51 -10.63
N ALA A 48 20.47 3.79 -11.04
CA ALA A 48 21.76 4.38 -11.38
C ALA A 48 21.73 5.29 -12.63
N LYS A 49 20.78 5.06 -13.56
CA LYS A 49 20.64 5.84 -14.79
C LYS A 49 20.09 7.25 -14.50
N THR A 50 19.10 7.34 -13.63
CA THR A 50 18.48 8.62 -13.22
C THR A 50 19.15 9.23 -11.99
N LYS A 51 19.99 8.43 -11.29
CA LYS A 51 20.63 8.77 -10.01
C LYS A 51 19.60 9.11 -8.92
N ASP A 52 18.48 8.38 -8.92
CA ASP A 52 17.34 8.67 -8.05
C ASP A 52 16.63 7.39 -7.56
N LEU A 53 15.74 7.50 -6.59
CA LEU A 53 14.90 6.43 -6.06
C LEU A 53 13.60 6.30 -6.86
N GLU A 54 13.34 5.08 -7.32
CA GLU A 54 12.16 4.69 -8.08
C GLU A 54 11.15 3.98 -7.19
N HIS A 55 9.89 4.41 -7.18
CA HIS A 55 8.78 3.73 -6.53
C HIS A 55 8.42 2.46 -7.30
N ILE A 56 8.70 1.30 -6.71
CA ILE A 56 8.56 -0.02 -7.37
C ILE A 56 7.41 -0.87 -6.82
N GLY A 57 6.80 -0.47 -5.72
CA GLY A 57 5.66 -1.17 -5.16
C GLY A 57 5.13 -0.54 -3.87
N GLU A 58 3.94 -0.97 -3.48
CA GLU A 58 3.20 -0.45 -2.35
C GLU A 58 2.47 -1.59 -1.64
N GLN A 59 2.31 -1.48 -0.32
CA GLN A 59 1.42 -2.32 0.46
C GLN A 59 0.54 -1.46 1.35
N GLN A 60 -0.76 -1.70 1.34
CA GLN A 60 -1.72 -1.16 2.29
C GLN A 60 -2.15 -2.26 3.24
N ASP A 61 -2.27 -1.94 4.51
CA ASP A 61 -2.60 -2.87 5.58
C ASP A 61 -3.62 -2.24 6.52
N ASP A 62 -4.71 -2.96 6.77
CA ASP A 62 -5.69 -2.68 7.81
C ASP A 62 -5.89 -3.94 8.66
N GLU A 63 -5.78 -3.82 9.97
CA GLU A 63 -5.90 -4.93 10.92
C GLU A 63 -6.79 -4.52 12.10
N ASP A 64 -7.73 -5.40 12.45
CA ASP A 64 -8.51 -5.37 13.69
C ASP A 64 -8.19 -6.64 14.48
N TYR A 65 -7.52 -6.44 15.62
CA TYR A 65 -7.04 -7.53 16.46
C TYR A 65 -8.16 -8.19 17.26
N SER A 66 -9.22 -7.44 17.59
CA SER A 66 -10.34 -7.94 18.38
C SER A 66 -11.19 -8.94 17.61
N SER A 67 -11.39 -8.68 16.32
CA SER A 67 -12.18 -9.53 15.41
C SER A 67 -11.33 -10.49 14.59
N ASN A 68 -9.99 -10.44 14.75
CA ASN A 68 -9.03 -11.15 13.91
C ASN A 68 -9.36 -10.94 12.41
N ALA A 69 -9.60 -9.67 12.06
CA ALA A 69 -9.92 -9.25 10.72
C ALA A 69 -8.74 -8.47 10.14
N SER A 70 -8.48 -8.66 8.86
CA SER A 70 -7.48 -7.86 8.17
C SER A 70 -7.81 -7.72 6.70
N TYR A 71 -7.32 -6.64 6.12
CA TYR A 71 -7.34 -6.40 4.69
C TYR A 71 -5.96 -5.91 4.27
N ARG A 72 -5.43 -6.51 3.19
CA ARG A 72 -4.15 -6.13 2.63
C ARG A 72 -4.26 -5.98 1.13
N VAL A 73 -3.62 -4.95 0.62
CA VAL A 73 -3.41 -4.75 -0.82
C VAL A 73 -1.92 -4.63 -1.06
N SER A 74 -1.35 -5.51 -1.88
CA SER A 74 0.06 -5.46 -2.29
C SER A 74 0.15 -5.21 -3.79
N LEU A 75 0.89 -4.19 -4.19
CA LEU A 75 1.05 -3.72 -5.56
C LEU A 75 2.52 -3.79 -5.95
N ASN A 76 2.80 -4.38 -7.11
CA ASN A 76 4.14 -4.47 -7.67
C ASN A 76 4.17 -3.79 -9.04
N TYR A 77 4.81 -2.63 -9.12
CA TYR A 77 4.80 -1.79 -10.31
C TYR A 77 5.74 -2.32 -11.41
N LEU A 78 6.73 -3.15 -11.04
CA LEU A 78 7.64 -3.79 -11.99
C LEU A 78 6.96 -4.93 -12.77
N THR A 79 6.03 -5.63 -12.15
CA THR A 79 5.32 -6.79 -12.74
C THR A 79 3.86 -6.50 -13.07
N ASN A 80 3.39 -5.28 -12.78
CA ASN A 80 2.00 -4.85 -12.91
C ASN A 80 1.01 -5.73 -12.11
N ALA A 81 1.47 -6.35 -11.03
CA ALA A 81 0.69 -7.28 -10.23
C ALA A 81 0.00 -6.56 -9.06
N ALA A 82 -1.25 -6.93 -8.80
CA ALA A 82 -1.99 -6.53 -7.62
C ALA A 82 -2.47 -7.78 -6.87
N ILE A 83 -2.33 -7.81 -5.55
CA ILE A 83 -2.79 -8.89 -4.69
C ILE A 83 -3.66 -8.27 -3.61
N HIS A 84 -4.89 -8.74 -3.49
CA HIS A 84 -5.78 -8.38 -2.39
C HIS A 84 -5.95 -9.61 -1.51
N SER A 85 -5.81 -9.43 -0.21
CA SER A 85 -6.18 -10.46 0.76
C SER A 85 -7.08 -9.89 1.84
N ARG A 86 -8.00 -10.73 2.32
CA ARG A 86 -8.93 -10.39 3.40
C ARG A 86 -9.03 -11.56 4.36
N ARG A 87 -9.09 -11.24 5.65
CA ARG A 87 -9.35 -12.17 6.75
C ARG A 87 -10.52 -11.66 7.61
N ALA A 88 -11.33 -12.58 8.10
CA ALA A 88 -12.34 -12.32 9.13
C ALA A 88 -12.47 -13.58 9.99
N GLY A 89 -11.90 -13.53 11.20
CA GLY A 89 -11.77 -14.70 12.07
C GLY A 89 -10.99 -15.83 11.37
N LYS A 90 -11.66 -16.96 11.14
CA LYS A 90 -11.05 -18.13 10.46
C LYS A 90 -11.11 -18.06 8.93
N LYS A 91 -11.91 -17.16 8.36
CA LYS A 91 -12.05 -17.05 6.89
C LYS A 91 -10.90 -16.23 6.33
N TYR A 92 -10.30 -16.72 5.25
CA TYR A 92 -9.24 -16.04 4.51
C TYR A 92 -9.50 -16.18 3.01
N LYS A 93 -9.23 -15.12 2.25
CA LYS A 93 -9.21 -15.17 0.80
C LYS A 93 -8.13 -14.25 0.26
N GLU A 94 -7.47 -14.72 -0.78
CA GLU A 94 -6.53 -13.96 -1.59
C GLU A 94 -7.02 -13.97 -3.03
N VAL A 95 -6.89 -12.84 -3.71
CA VAL A 95 -7.12 -12.74 -5.15
C VAL A 95 -5.99 -11.95 -5.78
N ARG A 96 -5.60 -12.39 -6.98
CA ARG A 96 -4.58 -11.75 -7.79
C ARG A 96 -5.24 -11.06 -8.97
N GLY A 97 -4.80 -9.86 -9.26
CA GLY A 97 -5.20 -9.07 -10.41
C GLY A 97 -4.01 -8.35 -11.01
N ARG A 98 -4.34 -7.40 -11.88
CA ARG A 98 -3.37 -6.49 -12.47
C ARG A 98 -3.68 -5.07 -12.03
N ILE A 99 -2.65 -4.26 -11.96
CA ILE A 99 -2.84 -2.82 -11.79
C ILE A 99 -3.42 -2.28 -13.10
N THR A 100 -4.50 -1.50 -13.00
CA THR A 100 -5.23 -0.94 -14.13
C THR A 100 -4.98 0.54 -14.32
N ASP A 101 -4.79 1.27 -13.23
CA ASP A 101 -4.39 2.68 -13.25
C ASP A 101 -3.14 2.77 -12.37
N ALA A 102 -1.95 2.84 -12.97
CA ALA A 102 -0.70 3.04 -12.26
C ALA A 102 -0.12 4.39 -12.68
N PRO A 103 0.42 5.20 -11.76
CA PRO A 103 1.24 6.34 -12.15
C PRO A 103 2.59 5.92 -12.76
N GLY A 104 2.86 4.61 -12.88
CA GLY A 104 4.14 4.06 -13.30
C GLY A 104 5.17 4.08 -12.17
N VAL A 105 6.42 3.80 -12.51
CA VAL A 105 7.55 3.93 -11.59
C VAL A 105 7.83 5.42 -11.38
N LEU A 106 7.48 5.94 -10.20
CA LEU A 106 7.63 7.36 -9.88
C LEU A 106 8.95 7.65 -9.15
N PRO A 107 9.68 8.72 -9.49
CA PRO A 107 10.79 9.19 -8.66
C PRO A 107 10.31 9.67 -7.29
N LEU A 108 11.16 9.58 -6.26
CA LEU A 108 10.86 10.09 -4.92
C LEU A 108 10.97 11.62 -4.90
N ASN A 109 9.88 12.32 -5.24
CA ASN A 109 9.80 13.79 -5.22
C ASN A 109 9.25 14.36 -3.89
N GLY A 110 9.42 13.65 -2.78
CA GLY A 110 8.90 14.02 -1.45
C GLY A 110 7.66 13.21 -1.04
N PHE A 111 7.23 13.38 0.23
CA PHE A 111 6.06 12.68 0.78
C PHE A 111 4.79 13.50 0.51
N VAL A 112 3.86 12.96 -0.29
CA VAL A 112 2.59 13.62 -0.61
C VAL A 112 1.52 13.30 0.43
N CYS A 113 0.76 14.32 0.83
CA CYS A 113 -0.21 14.26 1.90
C CYS A 113 -1.47 13.43 1.61
N GLU A 114 -1.90 13.42 0.35
CA GLU A 114 -3.04 12.61 -0.13
C GLU A 114 -2.65 11.14 -0.34
N GLY A 115 -1.41 10.77 0.01
CA GLY A 115 -0.84 9.45 -0.20
C GLY A 115 -0.42 9.23 -1.66
N TYR A 116 0.18 8.07 -1.94
CA TYR A 116 0.39 7.59 -3.30
C TYR A 116 -0.86 6.86 -3.84
N GLY A 117 -2.04 7.19 -3.27
CA GLY A 117 -3.32 6.48 -3.38
C GLY A 117 -4.02 6.56 -4.75
N MET A 118 -3.27 6.58 -5.84
CA MET A 118 -3.82 6.61 -7.19
C MET A 118 -3.84 5.24 -7.87
N THR A 119 -3.29 4.20 -7.23
CA THR A 119 -3.10 2.93 -7.92
C THR A 119 -4.30 2.00 -7.77
N SER A 120 -5.04 1.81 -8.87
CA SER A 120 -6.24 0.98 -8.89
C SER A 120 -5.94 -0.42 -9.47
N SER A 121 -6.67 -1.42 -8.98
CA SER A 121 -6.55 -2.82 -9.41
C SER A 121 -7.76 -3.26 -10.24
N SER A 122 -7.53 -4.18 -11.18
CA SER A 122 -8.57 -4.85 -11.97
C SER A 122 -9.58 -5.62 -11.12
N VAL A 123 -9.20 -5.97 -9.88
CA VAL A 123 -10.02 -6.74 -8.95
C VAL A 123 -9.93 -6.15 -7.55
N TYR A 124 -10.97 -6.33 -6.75
CA TYR A 124 -10.93 -6.08 -5.31
C TYR A 124 -11.79 -7.10 -4.55
N LEU A 125 -11.49 -7.29 -3.26
CA LEU A 125 -12.26 -8.14 -2.35
C LEU A 125 -13.16 -7.28 -1.47
N ASP A 126 -14.47 -7.46 -1.60
CA ASP A 126 -15.43 -6.80 -0.72
C ASP A 126 -15.48 -7.45 0.68
N GLU A 127 -16.29 -6.86 1.57
CA GLU A 127 -16.47 -7.33 2.94
C GLU A 127 -17.12 -8.70 3.05
N SER A 128 -17.85 -9.10 2.02
CA SER A 128 -18.46 -10.43 1.88
C SER A 128 -17.54 -11.44 1.20
N PHE A 129 -16.25 -11.13 1.02
CA PHE A 129 -15.26 -11.98 0.34
C PHE A 129 -15.59 -12.24 -1.14
N LYS A 130 -16.45 -11.43 -1.77
CA LYS A 130 -16.70 -11.51 -3.21
C LYS A 130 -15.59 -10.77 -3.96
N VAL A 131 -15.20 -11.36 -5.10
CA VAL A 131 -14.25 -10.74 -6.02
C VAL A 131 -15.07 -9.87 -6.96
N LEU A 132 -14.80 -8.57 -6.95
CA LEU A 132 -15.41 -7.62 -7.86
C LEU A 132 -14.37 -7.21 -8.89
N LYS A 133 -14.78 -7.17 -10.16
CA LYS A 133 -13.92 -6.76 -11.28
C LYS A 133 -14.21 -5.30 -11.62
N LYS A 134 -13.17 -4.48 -11.69
CA LYS A 134 -13.30 -3.10 -12.18
C LYS A 134 -13.62 -3.15 -13.68
N GLY A 135 -14.73 -2.53 -14.10
CA GLY A 135 -15.19 -2.50 -15.49
C GLY A 135 -16.09 -3.67 -15.95
N GLY A 136 -16.51 -4.57 -15.05
CA GLY A 136 -17.56 -5.55 -15.36
C GLY A 136 -18.93 -4.94 -15.09
N THR A 137 -19.77 -4.83 -16.12
CA THR A 137 -21.21 -4.56 -15.95
C THR A 137 -21.80 -5.62 -15.00
N PRO A 138 -22.59 -5.24 -13.98
CA PRO A 138 -23.36 -6.21 -13.22
C PRO A 138 -24.28 -7.00 -14.16
N PRO A 139 -24.51 -8.31 -13.94
CA PRO A 139 -25.57 -9.03 -14.63
C PRO A 139 -26.96 -8.47 -14.26
#